data_AF-A0A8J3CXJ2-F1
#
_entry.id   AF-A0A8J3CXJ2-F1
#
_cell.length_a   1.000
_cell.length_b   1.000
_cell.length_c   1.000
_cell.angle_alpha   90.00
_cell.angle_beta   90.00
_cell.angle_gamma   90.00
#
_symmetry.space_group_name_H-M   'P 1'
#
loop_
_entity.id
_entity.type
_entity.pdbx_description
1 polymer ?
#
loop_
_entity_poly.entity_id
_entity_poly.type
_entity_poly.pdbx_seq_one_letter_code
_entity_poly.pdbx_strand_id
1 'polypeptide(L)' 'MVFIDSNDVVSQFKLRAKLKELENQKEFYLERKEKIKADREELMSNYELLEKFARERYYMKKKTEDLYVVVEE' A
#
# COMPACT_ATOMS: atom_id res chain seq x y z
N MET A 1 -16.20 42.77 20.10
CA MET A 1 -17.09 42.57 18.95
C MET A 1 -16.59 41.33 18.22
N VAL A 2 -17.12 40.15 18.55
CA VAL A 2 -16.73 38.91 17.87
C VAL A 2 -17.72 38.72 16.73
N PHE A 3 -17.35 39.21 15.55
CA PHE A 3 -18.10 38.91 14.33
C PHE A 3 -17.74 37.49 13.91
N ILE A 4 -18.48 36.52 14.46
CA ILE A 4 -18.45 35.14 13.98
C ILE A 4 -19.36 35.13 12.74
N ASP A 5 -18.79 35.26 11.55
CA ASP A 5 -19.52 34.91 10.35
C ASP A 5 -19.80 33.39 10.43
N SER A 6 -21.07 33.00 10.37
CA SER A 6 -21.47 31.59 10.46
C SER A 6 -20.82 30.76 9.34
N ASN A 7 -20.45 31.41 8.24
CA ASN A 7 -19.71 30.78 7.13
C ASN A 7 -18.26 30.42 7.49
N ASP A 8 -17.60 31.20 8.35
CA ASP A 8 -16.23 30.93 8.78
C ASP A 8 -16.16 29.69 9.68
N VAL A 9 -17.11 29.54 10.60
CA VAL A 9 -17.12 28.39 11.52
C VAL A 9 -17.31 27.07 10.78
N VAL A 10 -18.29 27.01 9.88
CA VAL A 10 -18.55 25.81 9.06
C VAL A 10 -17.34 25.49 8.16
N SER A 11 -16.73 26.51 7.56
CA SER A 11 -15.54 26.34 6.73
C SER A 11 -14.35 25.82 7.52
N GLN A 12 -14.13 26.33 8.74
CA GLN A 12 -13.08 25.85 9.63
C GLN A 12 -13.31 24.40 10.09
N PHE A 13 -14.55 24.01 10.37
CA PHE A 13 -14.88 22.60 10.67
C PHE A 13 -14.58 21.68 9.48
N LYS A 14 -14.96 22.07 8.26
CA LYS A 14 -14.66 21.31 7.04
C LYS A 14 -13.16 21.17 6.81
N LEU A 15 -12.39 22.25 6.99
CA LEU A 15 -10.94 22.24 6.86
C LEU A 15 -10.28 21.33 7.90
N ARG A 16 -10.73 21.36 9.16
CA ARG A 16 -10.23 20.45 10.21
C ARG A 16 -10.55 18.99 9.91
N ALA A 17 -11.76 18.70 9.43
CA ALA A 17 -12.13 17.35 9.01
C ALA A 17 -11.26 16.87 7.85
N LYS A 18 -11.00 17.74 6.85
CA LYS A 18 -10.14 17.41 5.73
C LYS A 18 -8.69 17.21 6.16
N LEU A 19 -8.18 18.02 7.07
CA LEU A 19 -6.85 17.88 7.64
C LEU A 19 -6.70 16.51 8.31
N LYS A 20 -7.65 16.14 9.16
CA LYS A 20 -7.66 14.81 9.82
C LYS A 20 -7.72 13.67 8.81
N GLU A 21 -8.53 13.80 7.76
CA GLU A 21 -8.58 12.80 6.69
C GLU A 21 -7.21 12.64 6.00
N LEU A 22 -6.54 13.74 5.68
CA LEU A 22 -5.22 13.73 5.06
C LEU A 22 -4.14 13.16 5.99
N GLU A 23 -4.21 13.46 7.29
CA GLU A 23 -3.32 12.89 8.30
C GLU A 23 -3.50 11.38 8.41
N ASN A 24 -4.74 10.88 8.46
CA ASN A 24 -5.04 9.45 8.47
C ASN A 24 -4.54 8.76 7.19
N GLN A 25 -4.72 9.38 6.02
CA GLN A 25 -4.19 8.84 4.76
C GLN A 25 -2.67 8.77 4.80
N LYS A 26 -2.01 9.82 5.29
CA LYS A 26 -0.55 9.86 5.43
C LYS A 26 -0.06 8.72 6.32
N GLU A 27 -0.66 8.54 7.50
CA GLU A 27 -0.29 7.47 8.43
C GLU A 27 -0.47 6.09 7.79
N PHE A 28 -1.62 5.84 7.16
CA PHE A 28 -1.88 4.61 6.43
C PHE A 28 -0.83 4.28 5.36
N TYR A 29 -0.42 5.28 4.57
CA TYR A 29 0.61 5.08 3.55
C TYR A 29 2.00 4.88 4.14
N LEU A 30 2.32 5.51 5.27
CA LEU A 30 3.58 5.30 5.98
C LEU A 30 3.66 3.88 6.54
N GLU A 31 2.61 3.38 7.19
CA GLU A 31 2.54 2.00 7.67
C GLU A 31 2.67 0.99 6.53
N ARG A 32 1.93 1.20 5.42
CA ARG A 32 2.04 0.36 4.23
C ARG A 32 3.44 0.37 3.64
N LYS A 33 4.10 1.52 3.60
CA LYS A 33 5.46 1.64 3.08
C LYS A 33 6.44 0.82 3.91
N GLU A 34 6.35 0.90 5.25
CA GLU A 34 7.23 0.13 6.12
C GLU A 34 6.96 -1.37 6.01
N LYS A 35 5.69 -1.78 5.91
CA LYS A 35 5.34 -3.19 5.64
C LYS A 35 5.92 -3.69 4.31
N ILE A 36 5.73 -2.94 3.23
CA ILE A 36 6.27 -3.31 1.89
C ILE A 36 7.80 -3.37 1.91
N LYS A 37 8.47 -2.49 2.65
CA LYS A 37 9.93 -2.56 2.81
C LYS A 37 10.35 -3.83 3.53
N ALA A 38 9.70 -4.18 4.63
CA ALA A 38 9.98 -5.41 5.37
C ALA A 38 9.75 -6.65 4.49
N ASP A 39 8.60 -6.72 3.81
CA ASP A 39 8.28 -7.80 2.86
C ASP A 39 9.34 -7.89 1.76
N ARG A 40 9.83 -6.75 1.24
CA ARG A 40 10.89 -6.70 0.23
C ARG A 40 12.24 -7.17 0.78
N GLU A 41 12.61 -6.75 1.98
CA GLU A 41 13.87 -7.20 2.60
C GLU A 41 13.85 -8.70 2.84
N GLU A 42 12.76 -9.23 3.38
CA GLU A 42 12.57 -10.68 3.58
C GLU A 42 12.68 -11.42 2.24
N LEU A 43 12.00 -10.92 1.20
CA LEU A 43 12.03 -11.51 -0.13
C LEU A 43 13.43 -11.52 -0.75
N MET A 44 14.18 -10.42 -0.61
CA MET A 44 15.51 -10.26 -1.21
C MET A 44 16.62 -10.90 -0.37
N SER A 45 16.35 -11.24 0.89
CA SER A 45 17.32 -11.87 1.80
C SER A 45 17.61 -13.34 1.47
N ASN A 46 16.66 -14.03 0.83
CA ASN A 46 16.77 -15.45 0.52
C ASN A 46 16.36 -15.73 -0.94
N TYR A 47 17.31 -16.28 -1.71
CA TYR A 47 17.10 -16.65 -3.11
C TYR A 47 15.93 -17.63 -3.31
N GLU A 48 15.72 -18.55 -2.37
CA GLU A 48 14.64 -19.54 -2.45
C GLU A 48 13.26 -18.88 -2.28
N LEU A 49 13.14 -17.92 -1.35
CA LEU A 49 11.92 -17.13 -1.16
C LEU A 49 11.63 -16.25 -2.39
N LEU A 50 12.68 -15.64 -2.96
CA LEU A 50 12.57 -14.85 -4.18
C LEU A 50 12.09 -15.69 -5.38
N GLU A 51 12.68 -16.87 -5.59
CA GLU A 51 12.28 -17.79 -6.67
C GLU A 51 10.84 -18.26 -6.49
N LYS A 52 10.44 -18.63 -5.26
CA LYS A 52 9.06 -19.02 -4.94
C LYS A 52 8.06 -17.91 -5.26
N PHE A 53 8.31 -16.70 -4.78
CA PHE A 53 7.44 -15.55 -5.04
C PHE A 53 7.33 -15.22 -6.54
N ALA A 54 8.45 -15.23 -7.26
CA ALA A 54 8.47 -14.99 -8.70
C ALA A 54 7.64 -16.04 -9.47
N ARG A 55 7.71 -17.31 -9.06
CA ARG A 55 6.93 -18.41 -9.65
C ARG A 55 5.43 -18.31 -9.31
N GLU A 56 5.08 -18.06 -8.06
CA GLU A 56 3.68 -18.05 -7.59
C GLU A 56 2.91 -16.78 -7.99
N ARG A 57 3.55 -15.61 -7.95
CA ARG A 57 2.88 -14.33 -8.22
C ARG A 57 2.96 -13.89 -9.68
N TYR A 58 4.09 -14.18 -10.31
CA TYR A 58 4.41 -13.66 -11.64
C TYR A 58 4.59 -14.76 -12.68
N TYR A 59 4.41 -16.03 -12.30
CA TYR A 59 4.52 -17.15 -13.23
C TYR A 59 5.86 -17.16 -13.97
N MET A 60 6.94 -16.74 -13.28
CA MET A 60 8.26 -16.71 -13.88
C MET A 60 8.80 -18.14 -14.08
N LYS A 61 9.48 -18.37 -15.20
CA LYS A 61 10.15 -19.64 -15.52
C LYS A 61 11.57 -19.42 -15.99
N LYS A 62 12.45 -20.42 -15.79
CA LYS A 62 13.77 -20.43 -16.44
C LYS A 62 13.59 -20.74 -17.93
N LYS A 63 14.54 -20.31 -18.77
CA LYS A 63 14.48 -20.58 -20.23
C LYS A 63 14.50 -22.07 -20.57
N THR A 64 15.03 -22.90 -19.66
CA THR A 64 15.15 -24.36 -19.79
C THR A 64 13.94 -25.12 -19.22
N GLU A 65 12.91 -24.42 -18.76
CA GLU A 65 11.74 -25.01 -18.10
C GLU A 65 10.46 -24.62 -18.85
N ASP A 66 9.42 -25.45 -18.73
CA ASP A 66 8.08 -25.17 -19.20
C ASP A 66 7.12 -24.99 -18.02
N LEU A 67 6.26 -23.98 -18.11
CA LEU A 67 5.28 -23.64 -17.07
C LEU A 67 3.89 -24.04 -17.55
N TYR A 68 3.20 -24.83 -16.75
CA TYR A 68 1.82 -25.23 -16.97
C TYR A 68 0.94 -24.61 -15.88
N VAL A 69 -0.13 -23.92 -16.27
CA VAL A 69 -1.15 -23.38 -15.35
C VAL A 69 -2.41 -24.20 -15.56
N VAL A 70 -2.83 -24.94 -14.54
CA VAL A 70 -4.06 -25.74 -14.57
C VAL A 70 -5.18 -24.89 -13.97
N VAL A 71 -6.25 -24.70 -14.74
CA VAL A 71 -7.45 -23.99 -14.31
C VAL A 71 -8.56 -25.03 -14.20
N GLU A 72 -9.21 -25.13 -13.04
CA GLU A 72 -10.41 -25.95 -12.89
C GLU A 72 -11.60 -25.24 -13.56
N GLU A 73 -12.40 -25.98 -14.34
CA GLU A 73 -13.63 -25.49 -15.00
C GLU A 73 -14.80 -25.32 -14.01
#